data_AF-A0A939IXW5-F1
#
_entry.id   AF-A0A939IXW5-F1
#
_cell.length_a   1.000
_cell.length_b   1.000
_cell.length_c   1.000
_cell.angle_alpha   90.00
_cell.angle_beta   90.00
_cell.angle_gamma   90.00
#
_symmetry.space_group_name_H-M   'P 1'
#
loop_
_entity.id
_entity.type
_entity.pdbx_description
1 polymer ?
#
loop_
_entity_poly.entity_id
_entity_poly.type
_entity_poly.pdbx_seq_one_letter_code
_entity_poly.pdbx_strand_id
1 'polypeptide(L)'
;MIFDEKTDHHLYERVSEVGTTDLASFTRVSFYPLPMIYRSFGHIGSAPLGEDSVEVLPPCSWTERLRQAGLAEPSSDTTGGEKFLLDRAHRFLHVDDEVRAQRYLRIANPLGPFVQDMDAPHLTAARMLVGLLTIDCPCPQPSAGVNPIGPVGDTSLADALYAIRRYPAFYQELKQLLAASTRTHRHHFAALPRELGASMLRYHATYQPIELYCALSGAPLDEMVAISNKKQEPVYFDSERILLGMANLQMNRATDEQGRKLRYTRAITPRMMAWYPPVPGADPVIADYVARHRDLGIRLVAAVRPPNLSSNGFMLLGPISVKSVVTTDDERPEYTFTLDKSMPTDLVSDWLSCGC
;
A
#
# COMPACT_ATOMS: atom_id res chain seq x y z
N MET A 1 -24.28 7.19 9.86
CA MET A 1 -23.62 8.40 10.38
C MET A 1 -23.11 9.14 9.17
N ILE A 2 -23.66 10.31 8.86
CA ILE A 2 -23.17 11.16 7.76
C ILE A 2 -22.08 12.00 8.39
N PHE A 3 -20.82 11.76 8.01
CA PHE A 3 -19.72 12.64 8.43
C PHE A 3 -19.88 13.94 7.65
N ASP A 4 -19.88 15.10 8.33
CA ASP A 4 -19.79 16.38 7.62
C ASP A 4 -18.36 16.50 7.08
N GLU A 5 -18.16 16.12 5.82
CA GLU A 5 -16.86 16.02 5.15
C GLU A 5 -16.20 17.39 4.86
N LYS A 6 -16.77 18.48 5.39
CA LYS A 6 -16.35 19.84 5.03
C LYS A 6 -15.22 20.40 5.88
N THR A 7 -15.03 19.95 7.13
CA THR A 7 -13.93 20.43 7.98
C THR A 7 -13.43 19.38 8.97
N ASP A 8 -12.16 19.49 9.35
CA ASP A 8 -11.53 18.72 10.42
C ASP A 8 -12.05 19.03 11.84
N HIS A 9 -12.86 20.07 11.99
CA HIS A 9 -13.29 20.58 13.30
C HIS A 9 -14.02 19.52 14.14
N HIS A 10 -14.91 18.75 13.51
CA HIS A 10 -15.64 17.68 14.18
C HIS A 10 -14.73 16.56 14.70
N LEU A 11 -13.65 16.23 13.99
CA LEU A 11 -12.70 15.23 14.45
C LEU A 11 -11.91 15.73 15.65
N TYR A 12 -11.47 16.99 15.63
CA TYR A 12 -10.80 17.63 16.77
C TYR A 12 -11.69 17.67 18.03
N GLU A 13 -12.94 18.12 17.90
CA GLU A 13 -13.89 18.16 19.02
C GLU A 13 -14.09 16.75 19.56
N ARG A 14 -14.25 15.76 18.66
CA ARG A 14 -14.46 14.38 19.07
C ARG A 14 -13.26 13.79 19.80
N VAL A 15 -12.03 14.09 19.38
CA VAL A 15 -10.81 13.66 20.08
C VAL A 15 -10.77 14.26 21.48
N SER A 16 -11.10 15.55 21.60
CA SER A 16 -11.15 16.26 22.88
C SER A 16 -12.23 15.70 23.81
N GLU A 17 -13.43 15.42 23.29
CA GLU A 17 -14.55 14.82 24.02
C GLU A 17 -14.24 13.42 24.54
N VAL A 18 -13.63 12.57 23.72
CA VAL A 18 -13.28 11.19 24.12
C VAL A 18 -12.10 11.21 25.10
N GLY A 19 -11.18 12.18 24.99
CA GLY A 19 -10.13 12.42 25.98
C GLY A 19 -9.13 11.27 26.14
N THR A 20 -8.94 10.44 25.10
CA THR A 20 -8.02 9.30 25.12
C THR A 20 -6.85 9.52 24.18
N THR A 21 -5.66 9.06 24.60
CA THR A 21 -4.44 9.04 23.77
C THR A 21 -4.27 7.73 23.00
N ASP A 22 -5.10 6.72 23.28
CA ASP A 22 -5.06 5.40 22.65
C ASP A 22 -6.01 5.33 21.44
N LEU A 23 -5.43 5.22 20.24
CA LEU A 23 -6.15 5.19 18.97
C LEU A 23 -7.18 4.05 18.86
N ALA A 24 -6.87 2.90 19.46
CA ALA A 24 -7.79 1.75 19.47
C ALA A 24 -9.02 2.02 20.34
N SER A 25 -8.82 2.65 21.50
CA SER A 25 -9.91 3.11 22.35
C SER A 25 -10.72 4.20 21.66
N PHE A 26 -10.07 5.16 21.00
CA PHE A 26 -10.74 6.21 20.26
C PHE A 26 -11.64 5.66 19.14
N THR A 27 -11.11 4.79 18.27
CA THR A 27 -11.88 4.18 17.16
C THR A 27 -13.08 3.38 17.66
N ARG A 28 -12.94 2.67 18.80
CA ARG A 28 -14.03 1.90 19.42
C ARG A 28 -15.14 2.78 20.00
N VAL A 29 -14.79 3.92 20.62
CA VAL A 29 -15.77 4.80 21.29
C VAL A 29 -16.40 5.81 20.33
N SER A 30 -15.62 6.33 19.40
CA SER A 30 -16.06 7.35 18.44
C SER A 30 -16.76 6.77 17.22
N PHE A 31 -16.54 5.47 16.93
CA PHE A 31 -16.96 4.81 15.69
C PHE A 31 -16.40 5.44 14.40
N TYR A 32 -15.37 6.30 14.50
CA TYR A 32 -14.67 6.81 13.32
C TYR A 32 -13.87 5.69 12.65
N PRO A 33 -14.03 5.48 11.33
CA PRO A 33 -13.19 4.57 10.59
C PRO A 33 -11.72 5.01 10.68
N LEU A 34 -10.81 4.06 10.92
CA LEU A 34 -9.38 4.36 11.07
C LEU A 34 -8.82 5.23 9.93
N PRO A 35 -9.12 4.97 8.63
CA PRO A 35 -8.63 5.82 7.56
C PRO A 35 -9.10 7.28 7.66
N MET A 36 -10.28 7.55 8.22
CA MET A 36 -10.82 8.91 8.34
C MET A 36 -10.08 9.74 9.39
N ILE A 37 -9.48 9.09 10.39
CA ILE A 37 -8.66 9.78 11.41
C ILE A 37 -7.41 10.40 10.79
N TYR A 38 -6.87 9.73 9.76
CA TYR A 38 -5.65 10.10 9.05
C TYR A 38 -5.90 10.96 7.81
N ARG A 39 -7.16 11.21 7.46
CA ARG A 39 -7.51 12.20 6.43
C ARG A 39 -7.65 13.57 7.05
N SER A 40 -7.49 14.58 6.21
CA SER A 40 -7.83 15.95 6.53
C SER A 40 -8.91 16.43 5.57
N PHE A 41 -9.87 17.19 6.09
CA PHE A 41 -11.05 17.71 5.40
C PHE A 41 -11.06 19.24 5.44
N GLY A 42 -11.24 19.90 4.29
CA GLY A 42 -11.37 21.36 4.19
C GLY A 42 -10.77 21.97 2.92
N HIS A 43 -10.84 23.30 2.82
CA HIS A 43 -10.26 24.13 1.75
C HIS A 43 -9.15 25.03 2.32
N ILE A 44 -8.05 25.24 1.58
CA ILE A 44 -7.04 26.24 1.93
C ILE A 44 -7.32 27.53 1.16
N GLY A 45 -8.06 28.47 1.75
CA GLY A 45 -8.12 29.84 1.23
C GLY A 45 -9.46 30.55 1.36
N SER A 46 -9.41 31.87 1.32
CA SER A 46 -10.55 32.79 1.30
C SER A 46 -11.13 33.02 -0.10
N ALA A 47 -11.01 32.04 -1.00
CA ALA A 47 -11.56 32.14 -2.35
C ALA A 47 -13.07 31.88 -2.31
N PRO A 48 -13.90 32.69 -2.99
CA PRO A 48 -15.34 32.49 -3.01
C PRO A 48 -15.68 31.13 -3.63
N LEU A 49 -16.67 30.46 -3.03
CA LEU A 49 -17.25 29.19 -3.48
C LEU A 49 -17.67 29.28 -4.96
N GLY A 50 -16.76 28.88 -5.84
CA GLY A 50 -16.96 28.77 -7.28
C GLY A 50 -16.24 27.52 -7.78
N GLU A 51 -17.06 26.54 -8.20
CA GLU A 51 -16.78 25.35 -9.01
C GLU A 51 -15.44 24.58 -8.83
N ASP A 52 -15.58 23.34 -8.35
CA ASP A 52 -14.81 22.14 -8.70
C ASP A 52 -13.31 22.02 -8.36
N SER A 53 -12.78 22.79 -7.42
CA SER A 53 -11.47 22.50 -6.81
C SER A 53 -11.60 22.04 -5.35
N VAL A 54 -11.82 20.75 -5.15
CA VAL A 54 -11.54 20.10 -3.84
C VAL A 54 -10.03 20.06 -3.69
N GLU A 55 -9.45 21.08 -3.08
CA GLU A 55 -8.04 21.04 -2.68
C GLU A 55 -7.84 19.94 -1.63
N VAL A 56 -7.03 18.93 -1.96
CA VAL A 56 -6.73 17.83 -1.06
C VAL A 56 -5.84 18.34 0.07
N LEU A 57 -6.40 18.44 1.28
CA LEU A 57 -5.61 18.78 2.46
C LEU A 57 -4.54 17.71 2.73
N PRO A 58 -3.37 18.11 3.26
CA PRO A 58 -2.36 17.15 3.68
C PRO A 58 -2.91 16.26 4.80
N PRO A 59 -2.60 14.95 4.80
CA PRO A 59 -3.02 14.02 5.84
C PRO A 59 -2.53 14.47 7.22
N CYS A 60 -3.30 14.15 8.27
CA CYS A 60 -2.98 14.51 9.65
C CYS A 60 -2.76 13.24 10.48
N SER A 61 -1.65 13.15 11.20
CA SER A 61 -1.34 11.98 12.05
C SER A 61 -2.19 11.97 13.32
N TRP A 62 -2.33 10.80 13.96
CA TRP A 62 -3.00 10.70 15.26
C TRP A 62 -2.30 11.54 16.32
N THR A 63 -0.97 11.51 16.35
CA THR A 63 -0.15 12.35 17.23
C THR A 63 -0.46 13.84 17.06
N GLU A 64 -0.61 14.30 15.82
CA GLU A 64 -0.95 15.71 15.54
C GLU A 64 -2.38 16.04 16.00
N ARG A 65 -3.34 15.14 15.79
CA ARG A 65 -4.71 15.30 16.33
C ARG A 65 -4.71 15.42 17.86
N LEU A 66 -3.89 14.61 18.55
CA LEU A 66 -3.73 14.69 20.00
C LEU A 66 -3.12 16.01 20.46
N ARG A 67 -2.13 16.53 19.73
CA ARG A 67 -1.52 17.84 20.02
C ARG A 67 -2.51 18.98 19.86
N GLN A 68 -3.28 18.96 18.76
CA GLN A 68 -4.34 19.93 18.53
C GLN A 68 -5.35 19.93 19.68
N ALA A 69 -5.74 18.75 20.16
CA ALA A 69 -6.64 18.56 21.30
C ALA A 69 -6.01 18.83 22.68
N GLY A 70 -4.73 19.20 22.76
CA GLY A 70 -4.03 19.40 24.04
C GLY A 70 -3.82 18.12 24.86
N LEU A 71 -3.95 16.94 24.23
CA LEU A 71 -3.78 15.62 24.86
C LEU A 71 -2.36 15.05 24.70
N ALA A 72 -1.51 15.73 23.93
CA ALA A 72 -0.10 15.40 23.76
C ALA A 72 0.74 16.68 23.71
N GLU A 73 1.99 16.56 24.16
CA GLU A 73 2.93 17.68 24.14
C GLU A 73 3.26 18.11 22.70
N PRO A 74 3.42 19.42 22.45
CA PRO A 74 3.94 19.93 21.19
C PRO A 74 5.27 19.27 20.82
N SER A 75 5.56 19.20 19.51
CA SER A 75 6.84 18.69 19.05
C SER A 75 7.98 19.56 19.59
N SER A 76 9.02 18.92 20.14
CA SER A 76 10.28 19.58 20.49
C SER A 76 11.26 19.64 19.31
N ASP A 77 10.93 19.00 18.19
CA ASP A 77 11.76 19.00 16.99
C ASP A 77 11.59 20.30 16.20
N THR A 78 12.66 21.09 16.14
CA THR A 78 12.71 22.35 15.39
C THR A 78 13.04 22.15 13.91
N THR A 79 13.48 20.97 13.50
CA THR A 79 13.89 20.67 12.11
C THR A 79 12.72 20.26 11.22
N GLY A 80 11.61 19.85 11.83
CA GLY A 80 10.42 19.33 11.14
C GLY A 80 10.57 17.90 10.63
N GLY A 81 11.65 17.19 10.97
CA GLY A 81 11.83 15.79 10.60
C GLY A 81 10.79 14.88 11.26
N GLU A 82 10.37 15.16 12.49
CA GLU A 82 9.27 14.44 13.14
C GLU A 82 7.97 14.61 12.34
N LYS A 83 7.64 15.86 11.98
CA LYS A 83 6.45 16.17 11.17
C LYS A 83 6.50 15.45 9.82
N PHE A 84 7.65 15.45 9.15
CA PHE A 84 7.83 14.76 7.87
C PHE A 84 7.43 13.27 7.94
N LEU A 85 7.83 12.58 9.02
CA LEU A 85 7.53 11.18 9.23
C LEU A 85 6.07 10.96 9.63
N LEU A 86 5.54 11.79 10.54
CA LEU A 86 4.15 11.72 10.99
C LEU A 86 3.16 11.94 9.83
N ASP A 87 3.42 12.91 8.95
CA ASP A 87 2.59 13.17 7.76
C ASP A 87 2.53 11.95 6.83
N ARG A 88 3.52 11.04 6.92
CA ARG A 88 3.59 9.80 6.12
C ARG A 88 3.11 8.56 6.86
N ALA A 89 2.73 8.66 8.13
CA ALA A 89 2.23 7.52 8.90
C ALA A 89 0.98 6.87 8.26
N HIS A 90 0.12 7.67 7.61
CA HIS A 90 -1.06 7.18 6.88
C HIS A 90 -0.73 6.12 5.81
N ARG A 91 0.51 6.10 5.30
CA ARG A 91 0.97 5.10 4.31
C ARG A 91 1.06 3.70 4.88
N PHE A 92 0.92 3.51 6.19
CA PHE A 92 0.93 2.20 6.83
C PHE A 92 -0.49 1.68 7.11
N LEU A 93 -1.55 2.44 6.77
CA LEU A 93 -2.94 2.06 7.02
C LEU A 93 -3.36 0.75 6.33
N HIS A 94 -2.72 0.41 5.22
CA HIS A 94 -2.99 -0.82 4.49
C HIS A 94 -2.30 -2.04 5.11
N VAL A 95 -1.40 -1.86 6.08
CA VAL A 95 -0.69 -2.99 6.71
C VAL A 95 -1.68 -3.81 7.51
N ASP A 96 -1.88 -5.03 7.06
CA ASP A 96 -2.95 -5.89 7.52
C ASP A 96 -2.48 -7.16 8.22
N ASP A 97 -1.23 -7.55 8.01
CA ASP A 97 -0.64 -8.72 8.61
C ASP A 97 0.23 -8.37 9.83
N GLU A 98 -0.01 -9.09 10.93
CA GLU A 98 0.66 -8.86 12.21
C GLU A 98 2.18 -9.07 12.13
N VAL A 99 2.64 -10.01 11.31
CA VAL A 99 4.07 -10.33 11.23
C VAL A 99 4.86 -9.19 10.60
N ARG A 100 4.38 -8.59 9.50
CA ARG A 100 5.00 -7.38 8.93
C ARG A 100 4.89 -6.21 9.90
N ALA A 101 3.75 -6.01 10.54
CA ALA A 101 3.58 -4.96 11.54
C ALA A 101 4.61 -5.06 12.68
N GLN A 102 4.78 -6.24 13.27
CA GLN A 102 5.78 -6.47 14.32
C GLN A 102 7.21 -6.22 13.82
N ARG A 103 7.54 -6.61 12.59
CA ARG A 103 8.86 -6.36 11.99
C ARG A 103 9.10 -4.87 11.76
N TYR A 104 8.13 -4.14 11.21
CA TYR A 104 8.19 -2.68 11.07
C TYR A 104 8.41 -1.99 12.41
N LEU A 105 7.68 -2.40 13.45
CA LEU A 105 7.88 -1.87 14.80
C LEU A 105 9.28 -2.19 15.35
N ARG A 106 9.77 -3.41 15.17
CA ARG A 106 11.13 -3.76 15.60
C ARG A 106 12.19 -2.93 14.88
N ILE A 107 11.98 -2.59 13.62
CA ILE A 107 12.91 -1.81 12.80
C ILE A 107 12.85 -0.33 13.15
N ALA A 108 11.65 0.23 13.36
CA ALA A 108 11.45 1.64 13.71
C ALA A 108 11.76 1.96 15.19
N ASN A 109 11.85 0.95 16.04
CA ASN A 109 12.19 1.12 17.46
C ASN A 109 13.56 1.84 17.59
N PRO A 110 13.68 2.89 18.45
CA PRO A 110 14.96 3.55 18.74
C PRO A 110 16.09 2.60 19.16
N LEU A 111 15.75 1.47 19.79
CA LEU A 111 16.67 0.41 20.22
C LEU A 111 16.62 -0.82 19.28
N GLY A 112 16.12 -0.65 18.05
CA GLY A 112 16.04 -1.71 17.05
C GLY A 112 17.42 -2.17 16.57
N PRO A 113 17.50 -3.34 15.90
CA PRO A 113 18.77 -3.90 15.44
C PRO A 113 19.47 -2.99 14.41
N PHE A 114 20.80 -3.02 14.38
CA PHE A 114 21.58 -2.37 13.32
C PHE A 114 21.50 -3.16 12.02
N VAL A 115 21.70 -2.49 10.89
CA VAL A 115 21.57 -3.12 9.56
C VAL A 115 22.49 -4.33 9.40
N GLN A 116 23.73 -4.25 9.89
CA GLN A 116 24.68 -5.36 9.82
C GLN A 116 24.26 -6.62 10.62
N ASP A 117 23.35 -6.46 11.59
CA ASP A 117 22.87 -7.55 12.47
C ASP A 117 21.51 -8.09 12.02
N MET A 118 20.93 -7.55 10.94
CA MET A 118 19.64 -7.96 10.44
C MET A 118 19.74 -9.23 9.58
N ASP A 119 18.83 -10.17 9.82
CA ASP A 119 18.61 -11.26 8.88
C ASP A 119 17.89 -10.77 7.60
N ALA A 120 17.80 -11.64 6.58
CA ALA A 120 17.15 -11.29 5.32
C ALA A 120 15.70 -10.76 5.49
N PRO A 121 14.82 -11.40 6.27
CA PRO A 121 13.49 -10.84 6.54
C PRO A 121 13.51 -9.42 7.15
N HIS A 122 14.40 -9.14 8.11
CA HIS A 122 14.51 -7.80 8.71
C HIS A 122 15.06 -6.77 7.72
N LEU A 123 16.04 -7.14 6.89
CA LEU A 123 16.55 -6.27 5.83
C LEU A 123 15.47 -5.95 4.79
N THR A 124 14.70 -6.95 4.37
CA THR A 124 13.57 -6.75 3.45
C THR A 124 12.52 -5.83 4.07
N ALA A 125 12.13 -6.08 5.32
CA ALA A 125 11.20 -5.21 6.03
C ALA A 125 11.73 -3.77 6.17
N ALA A 126 13.04 -3.59 6.38
CA ALA A 126 13.64 -2.26 6.49
C ALA A 126 13.57 -1.52 5.15
N ARG A 127 13.89 -2.20 4.04
CA ARG A 127 13.76 -1.64 2.69
C ARG A 127 12.32 -1.25 2.35
N MET A 128 11.35 -2.09 2.71
CA MET A 128 9.92 -1.80 2.52
C MET A 128 9.47 -0.58 3.35
N LEU A 129 9.86 -0.53 4.63
CA LEU A 129 9.52 0.55 5.55
C LEU A 129 10.12 1.89 5.09
N VAL A 130 11.40 1.91 4.74
CA VAL A 130 12.07 3.12 4.24
C VAL A 130 11.47 3.52 2.89
N GLY A 131 11.24 2.56 1.99
CA GLY A 131 10.60 2.80 0.69
C GLY A 131 9.24 3.50 0.81
N LEU A 132 8.38 3.07 1.75
CA LEU A 132 7.11 3.71 2.04
C LEU A 132 7.28 5.18 2.46
N LEU A 133 8.32 5.50 3.22
CA LEU A 133 8.57 6.85 3.72
C LEU A 133 9.25 7.76 2.67
N THR A 134 9.94 7.17 1.68
CA THR A 134 10.70 7.93 0.68
C THR A 134 9.93 8.24 -0.59
N ILE A 135 8.90 7.46 -0.94
CA ILE A 135 8.09 7.76 -2.15
C ILE A 135 7.37 9.11 -2.02
N ASP A 136 7.17 9.77 -3.16
CA ASP A 136 6.56 11.10 -3.22
C ASP A 136 5.14 11.09 -2.65
N CYS A 137 4.81 12.11 -1.86
CA CYS A 137 3.46 12.31 -1.35
C CYS A 137 2.67 13.08 -2.42
N PRO A 138 1.51 12.58 -2.87
CA PRO A 138 0.70 13.30 -3.86
C PRO A 138 0.06 14.59 -3.32
N CYS A 139 0.30 14.94 -2.04
CA CYS A 139 -0.15 16.21 -1.48
C CYS A 139 0.69 17.36 -2.05
N PRO A 140 0.07 18.37 -2.66
CA PRO A 140 0.77 19.45 -3.38
C PRO A 140 1.57 20.39 -2.48
N GLN A 141 1.42 20.29 -1.15
CA GLN A 141 2.28 21.01 -0.22
C GLN A 141 3.45 20.12 0.20
N PRO A 142 4.71 20.59 0.06
CA PRO A 142 5.83 19.92 0.71
C PRO A 142 5.48 19.81 2.19
N SER A 143 5.64 18.62 2.77
CA SER A 143 5.65 18.47 4.23
C SER A 143 6.54 19.59 4.76
N ALA A 144 6.02 20.46 5.62
CA ALA A 144 6.68 21.70 6.05
C ALA A 144 7.99 21.48 6.86
N GLY A 145 8.56 20.27 6.81
CA GLY A 145 9.78 19.87 7.47
C GLY A 145 10.79 19.26 6.51
N VAL A 146 12.07 19.34 6.89
CA VAL A 146 13.17 18.74 6.14
C VAL A 146 13.01 17.22 6.15
N ASN A 147 13.13 16.58 4.99
CA ASN A 147 13.20 15.12 4.90
C ASN A 147 14.39 14.61 5.73
N PRO A 148 14.16 13.99 6.90
CA PRO A 148 15.25 13.58 7.78
C PRO A 148 15.99 12.36 7.25
N ILE A 149 15.36 11.60 6.35
CA ILE A 149 15.96 10.44 5.68
C ILE A 149 16.99 10.92 4.65
N GLY A 150 16.85 12.13 4.10
CA GLY A 150 17.70 12.61 3.02
C GLY A 150 17.22 12.16 1.62
N PRO A 151 17.90 12.60 0.55
CA PRO A 151 17.55 12.21 -0.81
C PRO A 151 17.75 10.71 -1.03
N VAL A 152 16.83 10.12 -1.80
CA VAL A 152 16.89 8.71 -2.17
C VAL A 152 18.07 8.51 -3.13
N GLY A 153 18.92 7.52 -2.87
CA GLY A 153 20.13 7.23 -3.66
C GLY A 153 21.42 7.66 -2.98
N ASP A 154 21.40 8.77 -2.23
CA ASP A 154 22.58 9.26 -1.49
C ASP A 154 22.61 8.79 -0.03
N THR A 155 21.49 8.28 0.47
CA THR A 155 21.34 7.85 1.87
C THR A 155 21.42 6.34 1.98
N SER A 156 22.34 5.84 2.81
CA SER A 156 22.40 4.40 3.11
C SER A 156 21.17 3.93 3.89
N LEU A 157 20.84 2.64 3.81
CA LEU A 157 19.75 2.08 4.61
C LEU A 157 19.98 2.27 6.12
N ALA A 158 21.24 2.24 6.58
CA ALA A 158 21.58 2.45 7.98
C ALA A 158 21.31 3.89 8.43
N ASP A 159 21.68 4.88 7.60
CA ASP A 159 21.45 6.30 7.89
C ASP A 159 19.96 6.64 7.87
N ALA A 160 19.21 6.07 6.91
CA ALA A 160 17.76 6.20 6.85
C ALA A 160 17.08 5.68 8.12
N LEU A 161 17.47 4.49 8.60
CA LEU A 161 16.95 3.93 9.84
C LEU A 161 17.36 4.74 11.07
N TYR A 162 18.60 5.23 11.10
CA TYR A 162 19.06 6.12 12.17
C TYR A 162 18.19 7.38 12.23
N ALA A 163 17.94 8.02 11.09
CA ALA A 163 17.08 9.19 11.00
C ALA A 163 15.65 8.93 11.51
N ILE A 164 15.03 7.81 11.11
CA ILE A 164 13.69 7.42 11.55
C ILE A 164 13.65 7.22 13.07
N ARG A 165 14.64 6.52 13.62
CA ARG A 165 14.72 6.13 15.04
C ARG A 165 14.94 7.31 16.00
N ARG A 166 15.35 8.48 15.49
CA ARG A 166 15.52 9.71 16.29
C ARG A 166 14.21 10.34 16.74
N TYR A 167 13.07 9.91 16.20
CA TYR A 167 11.76 10.50 16.50
C TYR A 167 10.83 9.48 17.19
N PRO A 168 10.88 9.39 18.53
CA PRO A 168 10.05 8.45 19.30
C PRO A 168 8.55 8.61 19.06
N ALA A 169 8.07 9.84 18.80
CA ALA A 169 6.67 10.09 18.50
C ALA A 169 6.21 9.31 17.25
N PHE A 170 7.04 9.24 16.20
CA PHE A 170 6.75 8.45 15.02
C PHE A 170 6.69 6.94 15.32
N TYR A 171 7.58 6.43 16.18
CA TYR A 171 7.50 5.04 16.62
C TYR A 171 6.20 4.76 17.40
N GLN A 172 5.77 5.66 18.28
CA GLN A 172 4.50 5.52 19.00
C GLN A 172 3.28 5.60 18.07
N GLU A 173 3.33 6.52 17.09
CA GLU A 173 2.33 6.63 16.03
C GLU A 173 2.17 5.30 15.28
N LEU A 174 3.28 4.74 14.77
CA LEU A 174 3.28 3.45 14.08
C LEU A 174 2.75 2.33 14.97
N LYS A 175 3.13 2.30 16.25
CA LYS A 175 2.67 1.27 17.20
C LYS A 175 1.15 1.28 17.34
N GLN A 176 0.56 2.46 17.49
CA GLN A 176 -0.89 2.60 17.62
C GLN A 176 -1.61 2.29 16.30
N LEU A 177 -1.13 2.84 15.18
CA LEU A 177 -1.69 2.63 13.86
C LEU A 177 -1.67 1.15 13.47
N LEU A 178 -0.53 0.47 13.63
CA LEU A 178 -0.37 -0.93 13.28
C LEU A 178 -1.18 -1.86 14.19
N ALA A 179 -1.32 -1.51 15.48
CA ALA A 179 -2.20 -2.25 16.39
C ALA A 179 -3.70 -2.05 16.06
N ALA A 180 -4.08 -0.89 15.53
CA ALA A 180 -5.47 -0.62 15.11
C ALA A 180 -5.79 -1.29 13.75
N SER A 181 -4.90 -1.14 12.77
CA SER A 181 -5.08 -1.70 11.42
C SER A 181 -5.12 -3.23 11.44
N THR A 182 -4.16 -3.90 12.07
CA THR A 182 -4.07 -5.39 12.09
C THR A 182 -5.28 -6.07 12.75
N ARG A 183 -5.95 -5.42 13.71
CA ARG A 183 -7.17 -5.94 14.37
C ARG A 183 -8.40 -6.02 13.46
N THR A 184 -8.43 -5.23 12.39
CA THR A 184 -9.61 -5.15 11.51
C THR A 184 -9.64 -6.23 10.43
N HIS A 185 -8.56 -7.01 10.30
CA HIS A 185 -8.38 -7.93 9.18
C HIS A 185 -8.99 -9.29 9.41
N ARG A 186 -9.49 -9.85 8.31
CA ARG A 186 -10.32 -11.06 8.27
C ARG A 186 -9.64 -12.24 7.59
N HIS A 187 -8.43 -12.07 7.08
CA HIS A 187 -7.75 -13.08 6.26
C HIS A 187 -6.63 -13.78 7.02
N HIS A 188 -6.47 -15.08 6.78
CA HIS A 188 -5.32 -15.84 7.26
C HIS A 188 -4.15 -15.70 6.27
N PHE A 189 -3.12 -14.98 6.68
CA PHE A 189 -1.97 -14.66 5.84
C PHE A 189 -0.90 -15.78 5.90
N ALA A 190 -0.90 -16.69 4.94
CA ALA A 190 0.18 -17.67 4.79
C ALA A 190 1.43 -17.02 4.17
N ALA A 191 2.63 -17.40 4.62
CA ALA A 191 3.86 -16.88 4.01
C ALA A 191 4.04 -17.40 2.57
N LEU A 192 4.61 -16.56 1.71
CA LEU A 192 5.14 -17.00 0.41
C LEU A 192 6.41 -17.85 0.60
N PRO A 193 6.80 -18.66 -0.41
CA PRO A 193 8.11 -19.30 -0.43
C PRO A 193 9.23 -18.30 -0.15
N ARG A 194 10.26 -18.70 0.62
CA ARG A 194 11.36 -17.81 1.06
C ARG A 194 12.05 -17.10 -0.11
N GLU A 195 12.15 -17.78 -1.24
CA GLU A 195 12.70 -17.30 -2.52
C GLU A 195 11.97 -16.06 -3.09
N LEU A 196 10.80 -15.72 -2.54
CA LEU A 196 9.94 -14.60 -2.93
C LEU A 196 9.76 -13.69 -1.72
N GLY A 197 10.60 -12.66 -1.65
CA GLY A 197 10.53 -11.65 -0.60
C GLY A 197 10.99 -12.11 0.77
N ALA A 198 11.94 -13.06 0.86
CA ALA A 198 12.61 -13.44 2.10
C ALA A 198 11.66 -13.75 3.28
N SER A 199 10.50 -14.36 3.00
CA SER A 199 9.44 -14.63 4.00
C SER A 199 8.81 -13.39 4.65
N MET A 200 8.94 -12.21 4.04
CA MET A 200 8.16 -11.01 4.38
C MET A 200 6.80 -10.98 3.72
N LEU A 201 6.70 -11.54 2.51
CA LEU A 201 5.46 -11.51 1.74
C LEU A 201 4.51 -12.63 2.19
N ARG A 202 3.22 -12.29 2.25
CA ARG A 202 2.16 -13.22 2.63
C ARG A 202 1.00 -13.17 1.65
N TYR A 203 0.43 -14.34 1.39
CA TYR A 203 -0.78 -14.47 0.59
C TYR A 203 -1.90 -13.66 1.22
N HIS A 204 -2.57 -12.89 0.38
CA HIS A 204 -3.72 -12.03 0.65
C HIS A 204 -3.46 -10.82 1.55
N ALA A 205 -2.22 -10.61 2.01
CA ALA A 205 -1.86 -9.36 2.66
C ALA A 205 -1.81 -8.24 1.62
N THR A 206 -2.12 -7.03 2.06
CA THR A 206 -2.18 -5.83 1.24
C THR A 206 -0.83 -5.14 1.25
N TYR A 207 -0.32 -4.75 0.09
CA TYR A 207 0.97 -4.07 -0.06
C TYR A 207 0.84 -2.84 -0.96
N GLN A 208 1.64 -1.81 -0.70
CA GLN A 208 1.89 -0.78 -1.69
C GLN A 208 2.86 -1.31 -2.76
N PRO A 209 2.83 -0.78 -4.01
CA PRO A 209 3.78 -1.14 -5.05
C PRO A 209 5.24 -1.12 -4.59
N ILE A 210 5.66 -0.03 -3.94
CA ILE A 210 7.04 0.11 -3.43
C ILE A 210 7.45 -1.01 -2.47
N GLU A 211 6.53 -1.50 -1.62
CA GLU A 211 6.84 -2.61 -0.72
C GLU A 211 7.07 -3.91 -1.49
N LEU A 212 6.25 -4.19 -2.50
CA LEU A 212 6.42 -5.37 -3.35
C LEU A 212 7.74 -5.31 -4.11
N TYR A 213 8.11 -4.13 -4.62
CA TYR A 213 9.37 -3.95 -5.34
C TYR A 213 10.58 -4.15 -4.41
N CYS A 214 10.57 -3.49 -3.25
CA CYS A 214 11.61 -3.66 -2.23
C CYS A 214 11.75 -5.10 -1.71
N ALA A 215 10.65 -5.85 -1.72
CA ALA A 215 10.64 -7.25 -1.30
C ALA A 215 11.12 -8.20 -2.40
N LEU A 216 10.66 -8.01 -3.64
CA LEU A 216 10.94 -8.93 -4.75
C LEU A 216 12.26 -8.64 -5.46
N SER A 217 12.89 -7.48 -5.23
CA SER A 217 14.16 -7.11 -5.84
C SER A 217 15.24 -6.72 -4.82
N GLY A 218 16.46 -7.18 -5.09
CA GLY A 218 17.69 -6.78 -4.41
C GLY A 218 18.32 -5.50 -4.93
N ALA A 219 17.74 -4.87 -5.96
CA ALA A 219 18.26 -3.62 -6.54
C ALA A 219 18.27 -2.45 -5.53
N PRO A 220 19.06 -1.38 -5.79
CA PRO A 220 19.08 -0.17 -4.96
C PRO A 220 17.68 0.44 -4.71
N LEU A 221 17.50 1.11 -3.56
CA LEU A 221 16.20 1.62 -3.15
C LEU A 221 15.68 2.77 -4.03
N ASP A 222 16.59 3.61 -4.54
CA ASP A 222 16.29 4.68 -5.50
C ASP A 222 15.72 4.15 -6.80
N GLU A 223 16.22 3.02 -7.32
CA GLU A 223 15.61 2.35 -8.46
C GLU A 223 14.18 1.90 -8.13
N MET A 224 13.94 1.34 -6.94
CA MET A 224 12.60 0.89 -6.53
C MET A 224 11.62 2.06 -6.41
N VAL A 225 12.07 3.19 -5.85
CA VAL A 225 11.28 4.42 -5.76
C VAL A 225 10.98 4.96 -7.16
N ALA A 226 11.96 4.99 -8.06
CA ALA A 226 11.78 5.43 -9.43
C ALA A 226 10.78 4.56 -10.20
N ILE A 227 10.80 3.24 -10.01
CA ILE A 227 9.80 2.32 -10.59
C ILE A 227 8.42 2.56 -9.97
N SER A 228 8.33 2.81 -8.66
CA SER A 228 7.05 3.08 -7.98
C SER A 228 6.35 4.36 -8.43
N ASN A 229 7.09 5.31 -8.98
CA ASN A 229 6.54 6.53 -9.57
C ASN A 229 6.02 6.33 -11.01
N LYS A 230 6.31 5.18 -11.65
CA LYS A 230 5.82 4.85 -13.01
C LYS A 230 4.42 4.22 -12.96
N LYS A 231 3.68 4.28 -14.08
CA LYS A 231 2.33 3.70 -14.23
C LYS A 231 2.34 2.18 -13.99
N GLN A 232 1.17 1.63 -13.63
CA GLN A 232 0.96 0.22 -13.23
C GLN A 232 1.10 -0.77 -14.40
N GLU A 233 2.31 -0.92 -14.92
CA GLU A 233 2.68 -1.95 -15.89
C GLU A 233 3.33 -3.14 -15.16
N PRO A 234 3.29 -4.36 -15.72
CA PRO A 234 4.06 -5.48 -15.18
C PRO A 234 5.55 -5.13 -15.13
N VAL A 235 6.19 -5.42 -13.98
CA VAL A 235 7.60 -5.10 -13.75
C VAL A 235 8.42 -6.39 -13.74
N TYR A 236 9.44 -6.44 -14.60
CA TYR A 236 10.39 -7.54 -14.64
C TYR A 236 11.63 -7.25 -13.82
N PHE A 237 11.94 -8.12 -12.86
CA PHE A 237 13.16 -8.11 -12.07
C PHE A 237 14.13 -9.16 -12.63
N ASP A 238 15.10 -8.72 -13.41
CA ASP A 238 16.00 -9.61 -14.18
C ASP A 238 16.87 -10.50 -13.29
N SER A 239 17.45 -9.94 -12.22
CA SER A 239 18.32 -10.67 -11.29
C SER A 239 17.56 -11.78 -10.55
N GLU A 240 16.32 -11.52 -10.15
CA GLU A 240 15.50 -12.46 -9.39
C GLU A 240 14.65 -13.39 -10.28
N ARG A 241 14.63 -13.12 -11.59
CA ARG A 241 13.77 -13.77 -12.59
C ARG A 241 12.30 -13.75 -12.16
N ILE A 242 11.81 -12.59 -11.76
CA ILE A 242 10.42 -12.40 -11.31
C ILE A 242 9.72 -11.40 -12.21
N LEU A 243 8.53 -11.74 -12.69
CA LEU A 243 7.62 -10.79 -13.35
C LEU A 243 6.44 -10.52 -12.42
N LEU A 244 6.36 -9.31 -11.87
CA LEU A 244 5.27 -8.86 -11.01
C LEU A 244 4.19 -8.18 -11.83
N GLY A 245 2.98 -8.74 -11.82
CA GLY A 245 1.77 -8.12 -12.36
C GLY A 245 0.90 -7.52 -11.25
N MET A 246 0.45 -6.28 -11.43
CA MET A 246 -0.54 -5.64 -10.57
C MET A 246 -1.74 -5.19 -11.39
N ALA A 247 -2.95 -5.46 -10.90
CA ALA A 247 -4.15 -5.13 -11.64
C ALA A 247 -5.31 -4.73 -10.71
N ASN A 248 -6.12 -3.78 -11.16
CA ASN A 248 -7.40 -3.51 -10.52
C ASN A 248 -8.41 -4.57 -10.98
N LEU A 249 -9.09 -5.19 -10.02
CA LEU A 249 -10.20 -6.08 -10.29
C LEU A 249 -11.45 -5.24 -10.52
N GLN A 250 -12.09 -5.38 -11.69
CA GLN A 250 -13.35 -4.71 -11.99
C GLN A 250 -14.55 -5.67 -11.96
N MET A 251 -15.71 -5.22 -11.51
CA MET A 251 -16.93 -6.05 -11.57
C MET A 251 -17.46 -6.22 -13.00
N ASN A 252 -18.15 -7.33 -13.26
CA ASN A 252 -18.75 -7.69 -14.56
C ASN A 252 -19.96 -6.85 -14.95
N ARG A 253 -19.76 -5.54 -15.13
CA ARG A 253 -20.85 -4.59 -15.37
C ARG A 253 -20.52 -3.45 -16.33
N ALA A 254 -19.26 -3.29 -16.75
CA ALA A 254 -18.91 -2.20 -17.64
C ALA A 254 -19.18 -2.59 -19.10
N THR A 255 -20.03 -1.82 -19.76
CA THR A 255 -20.17 -1.83 -21.22
C THR A 255 -19.54 -0.58 -21.80
N ASP A 256 -19.00 -0.66 -23.02
CA ASP A 256 -18.61 0.54 -23.75
C ASP A 256 -19.84 1.37 -24.17
N GLU A 257 -19.61 2.55 -24.74
CA GLU A 257 -20.66 3.44 -25.25
C GLU A 257 -21.54 2.77 -26.33
N GLN A 258 -21.05 1.68 -26.92
CA GLN A 258 -21.73 0.88 -27.95
C GLN A 258 -22.41 -0.38 -27.37
N GLY A 259 -22.48 -0.52 -26.04
CA GLY A 259 -23.15 -1.62 -25.36
C GLY A 259 -22.40 -2.96 -25.37
N ARG A 260 -21.13 -2.99 -25.82
CA ARG A 260 -20.31 -4.21 -25.79
C ARG A 260 -19.74 -4.40 -24.40
N LYS A 261 -19.71 -5.65 -23.92
CA LYS A 261 -19.08 -5.97 -22.63
C LYS A 261 -17.59 -5.67 -22.70
N LEU A 262 -17.12 -4.78 -21.82
CA LEU A 262 -15.70 -4.53 -21.67
C LEU A 262 -15.04 -5.77 -21.04
N ARG A 263 -13.89 -6.17 -21.56
CA ARG A 263 -13.02 -7.17 -20.94
C ARG A 263 -12.12 -6.47 -19.93
N TYR A 264 -12.00 -7.06 -18.76
CA TYR A 264 -11.22 -6.52 -17.66
C TYR A 264 -10.66 -7.68 -16.83
N THR A 265 -9.71 -7.35 -15.95
CA THR A 265 -9.11 -8.32 -15.03
C THR A 265 -10.14 -8.77 -14.00
N ARG A 266 -10.39 -10.08 -13.93
CA ARG A 266 -11.50 -10.66 -13.17
C ARG A 266 -11.18 -12.00 -12.54
N ALA A 267 -11.78 -12.29 -11.40
CA ALA A 267 -11.83 -13.65 -10.87
C ALA A 267 -12.74 -14.53 -11.75
N ILE A 268 -12.32 -15.76 -12.03
CA ILE A 268 -13.13 -16.80 -12.72
C ILE A 268 -13.64 -17.81 -11.70
N THR A 269 -12.74 -18.30 -10.84
CA THR A 269 -13.04 -19.17 -9.70
C THR A 269 -12.14 -18.73 -8.54
N PRO A 270 -12.30 -19.25 -7.30
CA PRO A 270 -11.37 -18.92 -6.23
C PRO A 270 -9.89 -19.20 -6.56
N ARG A 271 -9.60 -20.10 -7.51
CA ARG A 271 -8.22 -20.47 -7.91
C ARG A 271 -7.86 -20.03 -9.33
N MET A 272 -8.68 -19.21 -9.98
CA MET A 272 -8.43 -18.78 -11.35
C MET A 272 -8.82 -17.33 -11.56
N MET A 273 -8.00 -16.60 -12.30
CA MET A 273 -8.31 -15.25 -12.75
C MET A 273 -8.04 -15.09 -14.25
N ALA A 274 -8.81 -14.23 -14.91
CA ALA A 274 -8.47 -13.70 -16.22
C ALA A 274 -7.82 -12.33 -16.05
N TRP A 275 -6.74 -12.11 -16.78
CA TRP A 275 -6.10 -10.81 -16.92
C TRP A 275 -6.26 -10.33 -18.35
N TYR A 276 -6.72 -9.09 -18.46
CA TYR A 276 -6.89 -8.42 -19.74
C TYR A 276 -6.06 -7.13 -19.73
N PRO A 277 -5.03 -7.02 -20.58
CA PRO A 277 -4.17 -5.85 -20.60
C PRO A 277 -4.96 -4.57 -20.92
N PRO A 278 -4.75 -3.47 -20.17
CA PRO A 278 -5.54 -2.25 -20.29
C PRO A 278 -5.32 -1.50 -21.62
N VAL A 279 -4.15 -1.66 -22.24
CA VAL A 279 -3.79 -1.06 -23.53
C VAL A 279 -3.51 -2.14 -24.59
N PRO A 280 -4.01 -1.98 -25.85
CA PRO A 280 -3.58 -2.80 -26.97
C PRO A 280 -2.07 -2.70 -27.18
N GLY A 281 -1.42 -3.82 -27.52
CA GLY A 281 0.04 -3.84 -27.69
C GLY A 281 0.81 -3.80 -26.37
N ALA A 282 0.34 -4.56 -25.36
CA ALA A 282 1.15 -4.89 -24.19
C ALA A 282 2.59 -5.15 -24.65
N ASP A 283 3.57 -4.53 -23.98
CA ASP A 283 4.97 -4.56 -24.38
C ASP A 283 5.33 -5.97 -24.90
N PRO A 284 5.71 -6.11 -26.18
CA PRO A 284 6.00 -7.40 -26.79
C PRO A 284 6.97 -8.24 -25.95
N VAL A 285 7.86 -7.58 -25.21
CA VAL A 285 8.79 -8.22 -24.27
C VAL A 285 8.05 -8.85 -23.08
N ILE A 286 7.10 -8.15 -22.49
CA ILE A 286 6.27 -8.67 -21.38
C ILE A 286 5.40 -9.83 -21.86
N ALA A 287 4.83 -9.72 -23.06
CA ALA A 287 4.07 -10.81 -23.65
C ALA A 287 4.94 -12.06 -23.88
N ASP A 288 6.17 -11.89 -24.37
CA ASP A 288 7.15 -12.98 -24.53
C ASP A 288 7.54 -13.59 -23.18
N TYR A 289 7.79 -12.76 -22.16
CA TYR A 289 8.09 -13.24 -20.80
C TYR A 289 6.94 -14.07 -20.23
N VAL A 290 5.69 -13.65 -20.38
CA VAL A 290 4.54 -14.44 -19.92
C VAL A 290 4.43 -15.75 -20.71
N ALA A 291 4.57 -15.70 -22.03
CA ALA A 291 4.45 -16.89 -22.89
C ALA A 291 5.53 -17.93 -22.61
N ARG A 292 6.78 -17.49 -22.42
CA ARG A 292 7.96 -18.34 -22.26
C ARG A 292 8.47 -18.42 -20.83
N HIS A 293 7.66 -18.01 -19.84
CA HIS A 293 8.11 -17.90 -18.44
C HIS A 293 8.75 -19.20 -17.92
N ARG A 294 8.21 -20.37 -18.28
CA ARG A 294 8.77 -21.66 -17.85
C ARG A 294 10.15 -21.92 -18.45
N ASP A 295 10.29 -21.70 -19.76
CA ASP A 295 11.54 -21.92 -20.49
C ASP A 295 12.64 -20.96 -20.04
N LEU A 296 12.26 -19.74 -19.67
CA LEU A 296 13.15 -18.69 -19.19
C LEU A 296 13.39 -18.74 -17.66
N GLY A 297 12.75 -19.67 -16.95
CA GLY A 297 12.83 -19.76 -15.48
C GLY A 297 12.24 -18.54 -14.76
N ILE A 298 11.35 -17.79 -15.41
CA ILE A 298 10.69 -16.61 -14.85
C ILE A 298 9.51 -17.04 -13.98
N ARG A 299 9.47 -16.53 -12.75
CA ARG A 299 8.35 -16.70 -11.83
C ARG A 299 7.36 -15.55 -12.01
N LEU A 300 6.12 -15.90 -12.30
CA LEU A 300 5.03 -14.93 -12.39
C LEU A 300 4.44 -14.72 -10.99
N VAL A 301 4.35 -13.48 -10.54
CA VAL A 301 3.74 -13.10 -9.25
C VAL A 301 2.64 -12.09 -9.52
N ALA A 302 1.47 -12.27 -8.90
CA ALA A 302 0.36 -11.35 -9.06
C ALA A 302 -0.07 -10.72 -7.74
N ALA A 303 -0.43 -9.44 -7.82
CA ALA A 303 -1.19 -8.75 -6.79
C ALA A 303 -2.37 -8.02 -7.44
N VAL A 304 -3.45 -7.86 -6.70
CA VAL A 304 -4.71 -7.36 -7.23
C VAL A 304 -5.34 -6.34 -6.30
N ARG A 305 -5.98 -5.31 -6.84
CA ARG A 305 -6.77 -4.37 -6.05
C ARG A 305 -8.25 -4.74 -6.16
N PRO A 306 -8.88 -5.22 -5.08
CA PRO A 306 -10.34 -5.41 -5.04
C PRO A 306 -11.06 -4.06 -5.16
N PRO A 307 -12.28 -4.02 -5.73
CA PRO A 307 -13.03 -2.77 -5.90
C PRO A 307 -13.41 -2.11 -4.56
N ASN A 308 -13.55 -2.90 -3.50
CA ASN A 308 -13.95 -2.45 -2.17
C ASN A 308 -12.75 -2.20 -1.23
N LEU A 309 -11.52 -2.25 -1.73
CA LEU A 309 -10.35 -1.99 -0.90
C LEU A 309 -10.22 -0.49 -0.63
N SER A 310 -10.37 -0.11 0.63
CA SER A 310 -10.32 1.29 1.08
C SER A 310 -8.93 1.93 1.03
N SER A 311 -7.89 1.13 0.80
CA SER A 311 -6.51 1.58 0.68
C SER A 311 -6.03 1.52 -0.77
N ASN A 312 -5.06 2.37 -1.11
CA ASN A 312 -4.39 2.36 -2.41
C ASN A 312 -3.45 1.15 -2.61
N GLY A 313 -3.52 0.12 -1.76
CA GLY A 313 -2.69 -1.07 -1.87
C GLY A 313 -3.19 -2.10 -2.90
N PHE A 314 -2.47 -3.22 -2.95
CA PHE A 314 -2.77 -4.42 -3.71
C PHE A 314 -2.69 -5.64 -2.79
N MET A 315 -3.71 -6.47 -2.83
CA MET A 315 -3.73 -7.78 -2.20
C MET A 315 -2.83 -8.75 -2.97
N LEU A 316 -1.84 -9.34 -2.32
CA LEU A 316 -0.92 -10.28 -2.94
C LEU A 316 -1.59 -11.64 -3.17
N LEU A 317 -1.68 -12.09 -4.42
CA LEU A 317 -2.14 -13.45 -4.76
C LEU A 317 -0.98 -14.47 -4.74
N GLY A 318 0.25 -13.97 -4.82
CA GLY A 318 1.47 -14.79 -4.82
C GLY A 318 1.79 -15.34 -6.21
N PRO A 319 2.50 -16.48 -6.29
CA PRO A 319 2.85 -17.09 -7.57
C PRO A 319 1.61 -17.53 -8.35
N ILE A 320 1.69 -17.35 -9.67
CA ILE A 320 0.64 -17.74 -10.60
C ILE A 320 1.24 -18.51 -11.78
N SER A 321 0.40 -19.28 -12.47
CA SER A 321 0.79 -20.04 -13.66
C SER A 321 -0.16 -19.77 -14.81
N VAL A 322 0.39 -19.62 -16.02
CA VAL A 322 -0.42 -19.51 -17.25
C VAL A 322 -1.16 -20.82 -17.49
N LYS A 323 -2.48 -20.75 -17.59
CA LYS A 323 -3.36 -21.86 -17.97
C LYS A 323 -3.67 -21.83 -19.46
N SER A 324 -4.07 -20.67 -19.98
CA SER A 324 -4.41 -20.49 -21.38
C SER A 324 -4.26 -19.02 -21.79
N VAL A 325 -4.02 -18.81 -23.07
CA VAL A 325 -4.02 -17.50 -23.72
C VAL A 325 -4.99 -17.56 -24.88
N VAL A 326 -5.91 -16.62 -24.97
CA VAL A 326 -6.89 -16.54 -26.06
C VAL A 326 -6.77 -15.15 -26.68
N THR A 327 -6.57 -15.09 -27.99
CA THR A 327 -6.66 -13.84 -28.75
C THR A 327 -8.13 -13.47 -28.89
N THR A 328 -8.48 -12.27 -28.44
CA THR A 328 -9.85 -11.74 -28.51
C THR A 328 -10.12 -11.10 -29.87
N ASP A 329 -11.39 -10.76 -30.13
CA ASP A 329 -11.83 -10.23 -31.43
C ASP A 329 -11.17 -8.90 -31.82
N ASP A 330 -10.62 -8.19 -30.83
CA ASP A 330 -9.82 -6.98 -30.99
C ASP A 330 -8.30 -7.24 -30.97
N GLU A 331 -7.91 -8.47 -31.29
CA GLU A 331 -6.52 -8.97 -31.42
C GLU A 331 -5.68 -8.88 -30.14
N ARG A 332 -6.31 -8.62 -28.97
CA ARG A 332 -5.62 -8.59 -27.68
C ARG A 332 -5.55 -9.98 -27.03
N PRO A 333 -4.46 -10.31 -26.31
CA PRO A 333 -4.42 -11.55 -25.55
C PRO A 333 -5.19 -11.41 -24.22
N GLU A 334 -6.13 -12.32 -23.97
CA GLU A 334 -6.67 -12.59 -22.63
C GLU A 334 -5.92 -13.77 -22.02
N TYR A 335 -5.27 -13.53 -20.89
CA TYR A 335 -4.53 -14.56 -20.15
C TYR A 335 -5.40 -15.12 -19.03
N THR A 336 -5.49 -16.44 -18.96
CA THR A 336 -6.06 -17.12 -17.79
C THR A 336 -4.94 -17.68 -16.94
N PHE A 337 -4.95 -17.33 -15.66
CA PHE A 337 -3.97 -17.79 -14.68
C PHE A 337 -4.61 -18.70 -13.63
N THR A 338 -3.86 -19.71 -13.19
CA THR A 338 -4.16 -20.48 -11.97
C THR A 338 -3.40 -19.91 -10.78
N LEU A 339 -4.03 -19.95 -9.61
CA LEU A 339 -3.49 -19.47 -8.34
C LEU A 339 -3.06 -20.63 -7.43
N ASP A 340 -1.91 -20.47 -6.77
CA ASP A 340 -1.40 -21.42 -5.77
C ASP A 340 -2.29 -21.50 -4.53
N LYS A 341 -2.90 -20.36 -4.16
CA LYS A 341 -3.87 -20.25 -3.07
C LYS A 341 -5.20 -19.73 -3.59
N SER A 342 -6.29 -20.22 -2.99
CA SER A 342 -7.62 -19.70 -3.29
C SER A 342 -7.74 -18.27 -2.78
N MET A 343 -8.26 -17.37 -3.61
CA MET A 343 -8.67 -16.03 -3.21
C MET A 343 -9.64 -16.09 -2.02
N PRO A 344 -9.59 -15.10 -1.10
CA PRO A 344 -10.53 -15.00 0.00
C PRO A 344 -11.98 -15.01 -0.48
N THR A 345 -12.87 -15.67 0.27
CA THR A 345 -14.26 -15.87 -0.17
C THR A 345 -15.03 -14.57 -0.30
N ASP A 346 -14.77 -13.57 0.55
CA ASP A 346 -15.33 -12.22 0.44
C ASP A 346 -14.92 -11.51 -0.87
N LEU A 347 -13.68 -11.75 -1.33
CA LEU A 347 -13.22 -11.26 -2.63
C LEU A 347 -13.88 -11.97 -3.80
N VAL A 348 -14.38 -13.18 -3.63
CA VAL A 348 -14.96 -14.00 -4.71
C VAL A 348 -16.49 -14.02 -4.66
N SER A 349 -17.10 -13.86 -3.48
CA SER A 349 -18.56 -13.86 -3.30
C SER A 349 -19.18 -12.62 -3.92
N ASP A 350 -18.54 -11.45 -3.80
CA ASP A 350 -18.96 -10.22 -4.47
C ASP A 350 -18.96 -10.37 -6.02
N TRP A 351 -18.30 -11.40 -6.52
CA TRP A 351 -18.08 -11.67 -7.94
C TRP A 351 -18.93 -12.81 -8.49
N LEU A 352 -18.93 -13.95 -7.79
CA LEU A 352 -19.68 -15.15 -8.18
C LEU A 352 -21.17 -15.05 -7.87
N SER A 353 -21.57 -14.24 -6.88
CA SER A 353 -23.00 -13.99 -6.60
C SER A 353 -23.70 -13.18 -7.69
N CYS A 354 -22.96 -12.67 -8.67
CA CYS A 354 -23.46 -11.81 -9.75
C CYS A 354 -23.59 -12.51 -11.12
N GLY A 355 -23.66 -13.85 -11.18
CA GLY A 355 -24.14 -14.54 -12.38
C GLY A 355 -23.64 -15.97 -12.58
N CYS A 356 -24.44 -16.91 -12.08
CA CYS A 356 -24.93 -18.00 -12.93
C CYS A 356 -26.38 -17.71 -13.26
#